data_AF-A0A353CTV5-F1
#
_entry.id   AF-A0A353CTV5-F1
#
_cell.length_a   1.000
_cell.length_b   1.000
_cell.length_c   1.000
_cell.angle_alpha   90.00
_cell.angle_beta   90.00
_cell.angle_gamma   90.00
#
_symmetry.space_group_name_H-M   'P 1'
#
loop_
_entity.id
_entity.type
_entity.pdbx_description
1 polymer ?
#
loop_
_entity_poly.entity_id
_entity_poly.type
_entity_poly.pdbx_seq_one_letter_code
_entity_poly.pdbx_strand_id
1 'polypeptide(L)'
;MIKKEGAIRGFVRNHKVLSFLIALPASLFLVLAVLLLYDYYNPRAFIAAYRDYREGSYVVYTRGMWSDCGLDSRALLHERYGVSLVNFGCIGGDSYNDAYSRAMKALLKHKYKRDIFEEVYQDACVKSADGAVSFGN
;
A
#
# COMPACT_ATOMS: atom_id res chain seq x y z
N MET A 1 66.57 -14.60 -4.51
CA MET A 1 65.54 -13.77 -5.19
C MET A 1 64.15 -14.40 -5.00
N ILE A 2 63.68 -14.56 -3.75
CA ILE A 2 62.42 -15.26 -3.44
C ILE A 2 61.83 -14.61 -2.18
N LYS A 3 61.02 -13.57 -2.35
CA LYS A 3 60.23 -12.99 -1.23
C LYS A 3 59.00 -12.19 -1.68
N LYS A 4 58.90 -11.87 -2.98
CA LYS A 4 57.78 -11.09 -3.53
C LYS A 4 56.49 -11.91 -3.71
N GLU A 5 56.57 -13.20 -4.00
CA GLU A 5 55.38 -14.01 -4.33
C GLU A 5 54.46 -14.28 -3.11
N GLY A 6 55.03 -14.47 -1.92
CA GLY A 6 54.24 -14.67 -0.69
C GLY A 6 53.49 -13.41 -0.25
N ALA A 7 54.10 -12.24 -0.44
CA ALA A 7 53.49 -10.95 -0.10
C ALA A 7 52.28 -10.62 -1.01
N ILE A 8 52.40 -10.92 -2.31
CA ILE A 8 51.32 -10.69 -3.29
C ILE A 8 50.11 -11.59 -3.00
N ARG A 9 50.33 -12.88 -2.68
CA ARG A 9 49.23 -13.79 -2.32
C ARG A 9 48.49 -13.38 -1.04
N GLY A 10 49.22 -12.90 -0.02
CA GLY A 10 48.62 -12.37 1.20
C GLY A 10 47.78 -11.12 0.97
N PHE A 11 48.29 -10.19 0.14
CA PHE A 11 47.58 -8.96 -0.24
C PHE A 11 46.29 -9.25 -1.03
N VAL A 12 46.33 -10.14 -2.03
CA VAL A 12 45.16 -10.50 -2.85
C VAL A 12 44.08 -11.21 -2.01
N ARG A 13 44.49 -12.06 -1.07
CA ARG A 13 43.54 -12.78 -0.18
C ARG A 13 42.87 -11.84 0.82
N ASN A 14 43.62 -10.90 1.40
CA ASN A 14 43.05 -9.89 2.30
C ASN A 14 42.19 -8.87 1.56
N HIS A 15 42.57 -8.47 0.33
CA HIS A 15 41.76 -7.57 -0.49
C HIS A 15 40.42 -8.20 -0.88
N LYS A 16 40.39 -9.50 -1.22
CA LYS A 16 39.12 -10.19 -1.53
C LYS A 16 38.17 -10.25 -0.33
N VAL A 17 38.70 -10.53 0.86
CA VAL A 17 37.91 -10.52 2.10
C VAL A 17 37.39 -9.11 2.41
N LEU A 18 38.25 -8.09 2.26
CA LEU A 18 37.87 -6.70 2.48
C LEU A 18 36.81 -6.22 1.47
N SER A 19 36.96 -6.55 0.19
CA SER A 19 35.97 -6.24 -0.85
C SER A 19 34.63 -6.91 -0.55
N PHE A 20 34.63 -8.15 -0.07
CA PHE A 20 33.40 -8.87 0.28
C PHE A 20 32.71 -8.25 1.51
N LEU A 21 33.49 -7.88 2.53
CA LEU A 21 32.99 -7.24 3.75
C LEU A 21 32.41 -5.84 3.52
N ILE A 22 32.78 -5.15 2.44
CA ILE A 22 32.26 -3.82 2.11
C ILE A 22 31.12 -3.92 1.08
N ALA A 23 31.29 -4.74 0.03
CA ALA A 23 30.32 -4.83 -1.06
C ALA A 23 28.98 -5.43 -0.62
N LEU A 24 29.01 -6.39 0.30
CA LEU A 24 27.82 -7.08 0.77
C LEU A 24 26.91 -6.20 1.66
N PRO A 25 27.40 -5.47 2.68
CA PRO A 25 26.56 -4.52 3.40
C PRO A 25 26.14 -3.34 2.53
N ALA A 26 26.98 -2.87 1.59
CA ALA A 26 26.60 -1.80 0.67
C ALA A 26 25.45 -2.22 -0.27
N SER A 27 25.49 -3.45 -0.81
CA SER A 27 24.40 -3.96 -1.65
C SER A 27 23.14 -4.24 -0.84
N LEU A 28 23.27 -4.75 0.39
CA LEU A 28 22.14 -4.95 1.30
C LEU A 28 21.48 -3.61 1.65
N PHE A 29 22.28 -2.58 1.91
CA PHE A 29 21.79 -1.23 2.18
C PHE A 29 21.11 -0.62 0.95
N LEU A 30 21.66 -0.82 -0.25
CA LEU A 30 21.04 -0.36 -1.50
C LEU A 30 19.69 -1.03 -1.73
N VAL A 31 19.59 -2.35 -1.54
CA VAL A 31 18.33 -3.09 -1.65
C VAL A 31 17.33 -2.60 -0.62
N LEU A 32 17.75 -2.42 0.63
CA LEU A 32 16.88 -1.91 1.70
C LEU A 32 16.41 -0.48 1.39
N ALA A 33 17.29 0.39 0.89
CA ALA A 33 16.96 1.75 0.50
C ALA A 33 15.97 1.76 -0.68
N VAL A 34 16.18 0.93 -1.69
CA VAL A 34 15.24 0.79 -2.82
C VAL A 34 13.89 0.29 -2.33
N LEU A 35 13.83 -0.73 -1.44
CA LEU A 35 12.58 -1.24 -0.89
C LEU A 35 11.85 -0.18 -0.05
N LEU A 36 12.56 0.53 0.81
CA LEU A 36 12.00 1.62 1.60
C LEU A 36 11.51 2.77 0.72
N LEU A 37 12.24 3.11 -0.34
CA LEU A 37 11.83 4.15 -1.28
C LEU A 37 10.67 3.68 -2.17
N TYR A 38 10.59 2.40 -2.51
CA TYR A 38 9.55 1.81 -3.37
C TYR A 38 8.16 1.90 -2.74
N ASP A 39 8.04 1.70 -1.41
CA ASP A 39 6.78 1.94 -0.68
C ASP A 39 6.57 3.43 -0.34
N TYR A 40 7.61 4.27 -0.41
CA TYR A 40 7.55 5.71 -0.14
C TYR A 40 7.18 6.57 -1.36
N TYR A 41 6.67 5.98 -2.44
CA TYR A 41 6.26 6.69 -3.66
C TYR A 41 4.90 7.38 -3.53
N ASN A 42 4.79 8.36 -2.63
CA ASN A 42 4.15 9.67 -2.84
C ASN A 42 3.97 10.40 -1.49
N PRO A 43 5.01 11.05 -0.93
CA PRO A 43 4.85 11.84 0.29
C PRO A 43 3.76 12.91 0.15
N ARG A 44 3.57 13.44 -1.07
CA ARG A 44 2.47 14.36 -1.40
C ARG A 44 1.09 13.76 -1.19
N ALA A 45 0.89 12.49 -1.54
CA ALA A 45 -0.39 11.81 -1.37
C ALA A 45 -0.71 11.57 0.11
N PHE A 46 0.30 11.16 0.91
CA PHE A 46 0.15 11.02 2.36
C PHE A 46 -0.20 12.34 3.05
N ILE A 47 0.52 13.42 2.70
CA ILE A 47 0.27 14.76 3.25
C ILE A 47 -1.15 15.23 2.88
N ALA A 48 -1.57 15.04 1.63
CA ALA A 48 -2.92 15.39 1.19
C ALA A 48 -3.99 14.59 1.93
N ALA A 49 -3.83 13.26 2.04
CA ALA A 49 -4.76 12.41 2.78
C ALA A 49 -4.87 12.81 4.24
N TYR A 50 -3.75 13.17 4.88
CA TYR A 50 -3.76 13.63 6.26
C TYR A 50 -4.47 14.98 6.43
N ARG A 51 -4.22 15.93 5.51
CA ARG A 51 -4.91 17.23 5.52
C ARG A 51 -6.42 17.04 5.38
N ASP A 52 -6.85 16.32 4.35
CA ASP A 52 -8.26 16.07 4.07
C ASP A 52 -8.93 15.33 5.25
N TYR A 53 -8.23 14.36 5.85
CA TYR A 53 -8.70 13.68 7.06
C TYR A 53 -8.95 14.64 8.22
N ARG A 54 -8.06 15.61 8.46
CA ARG A 54 -8.24 16.62 9.51
C ARG A 54 -9.37 17.59 9.21
N GLU A 55 -9.62 17.88 7.94
CA GLU A 55 -10.73 18.71 7.47
C GLU A 55 -12.07 17.96 7.47
N GLY A 56 -12.06 16.66 7.73
CA GLY A 56 -13.27 15.82 7.75
C GLY A 56 -13.71 15.34 6.36
N SER A 57 -12.86 15.51 5.34
CA SER A 57 -13.11 15.02 3.98
C SER A 57 -12.50 13.62 3.82
N TYR A 58 -13.35 12.61 3.65
CA TYR A 58 -12.93 11.21 3.57
C TYR A 58 -13.18 10.67 2.16
N VAL A 59 -12.17 10.76 1.30
CA VAL A 59 -12.22 10.20 -0.05
C VAL A 59 -11.35 8.95 -0.12
N VAL A 60 -11.84 7.90 -0.76
CA VAL A 60 -11.05 6.68 -1.00
C VAL A 60 -11.18 6.30 -2.47
N TYR A 61 -10.05 6.22 -3.14
CA TYR A 61 -10.01 5.81 -4.53
C TYR A 61 -9.94 4.29 -4.64
N THR A 62 -10.74 3.73 -5.54
CA THR A 62 -10.80 2.30 -5.82
C THR A 62 -10.67 2.03 -7.31
N ARG A 63 -10.30 0.79 -7.65
CA ARG A 63 -10.15 0.28 -9.01
C ARG A 63 -11.18 -0.81 -9.27
N GLY A 64 -11.52 -1.00 -10.55
CA GLY A 64 -12.36 -2.10 -11.01
C GLY A 64 -13.72 -1.64 -11.53
N MET A 65 -14.47 -2.57 -12.11
CA MET A 65 -15.85 -2.31 -12.54
C MET A 65 -16.80 -2.37 -11.35
N TRP A 66 -17.86 -1.58 -11.40
CA TRP A 66 -18.89 -1.56 -10.36
C TRP A 66 -19.68 -2.86 -10.42
N SER A 67 -19.66 -3.64 -9.34
CA SER A 67 -20.68 -4.64 -9.06
C SER A 67 -21.81 -4.01 -8.25
N ASP A 68 -23.00 -4.62 -8.23
CA ASP A 68 -24.13 -4.17 -7.40
C ASP A 68 -23.72 -4.05 -5.92
N CYS A 69 -23.00 -5.06 -5.41
CA CYS A 69 -22.43 -4.96 -4.06
C CYS A 69 -21.42 -3.80 -3.92
N GLY A 70 -20.64 -3.48 -4.95
CA GLY A 70 -19.74 -2.33 -4.93
C GLY A 70 -20.49 -1.00 -4.83
N LEU A 71 -21.66 -0.89 -5.45
CA LEU A 71 -22.56 0.26 -5.34
C LEU A 71 -23.15 0.37 -3.93
N ASP A 72 -23.65 -0.74 -3.39
CA ASP A 72 -24.22 -0.79 -2.03
C ASP A 72 -23.16 -0.48 -0.97
N SER A 73 -21.95 -1.03 -1.12
CA SER A 73 -20.82 -0.74 -0.24
C SER A 73 -20.48 0.75 -0.25
N ARG A 74 -20.54 1.40 -1.42
CA ARG A 74 -20.33 2.86 -1.53
C ARG A 74 -21.42 3.64 -0.81
N ALA A 75 -22.69 3.26 -0.98
CA ALA A 75 -23.80 3.92 -0.32
C ALA A 75 -23.68 3.81 1.22
N LEU A 76 -23.43 2.60 1.73
CA LEU A 76 -23.28 2.34 3.16
C LEU A 76 -22.08 3.05 3.79
N LEU A 77 -20.93 3.11 3.09
CA LEU A 77 -19.76 3.84 3.58
C LEU A 77 -20.03 5.35 3.66
N HIS A 78 -20.76 5.90 2.69
CA HIS A 78 -21.14 7.31 2.71
C HIS A 78 -22.14 7.60 3.83
N GLU A 79 -23.20 6.79 3.95
CA GLU A 79 -24.26 6.98 4.93
C GLU A 79 -23.76 6.84 6.38
N ARG A 80 -23.01 5.79 6.68
CA ARG A 80 -22.62 5.47 8.06
C ARG A 80 -21.38 6.22 8.53
N TYR A 81 -20.47 6.55 7.60
CA TYR A 81 -19.12 7.02 7.93
C TYR A 81 -18.72 8.31 7.21
N GLY A 82 -19.55 8.84 6.32
CA GLY A 82 -19.24 10.01 5.49
C GLY A 82 -18.10 9.77 4.50
N VAL A 83 -17.81 8.50 4.16
CA VAL A 83 -16.68 8.14 3.29
C VAL A 83 -17.14 8.04 1.84
N SER A 84 -16.55 8.86 0.98
CA SER A 84 -16.78 8.87 -0.45
C SER A 84 -15.80 7.93 -1.16
N LEU A 85 -16.28 6.76 -1.58
CA LEU A 85 -15.55 5.91 -2.52
C LEU A 85 -15.60 6.52 -3.92
N VAL A 86 -14.48 6.66 -4.61
CA VAL A 86 -14.41 7.16 -6.00
C VAL A 86 -13.71 6.13 -6.86
N ASN A 87 -14.34 5.71 -7.96
CA ASN A 87 -13.81 4.67 -8.85
C ASN A 87 -13.18 5.31 -10.10
N PHE A 88 -11.95 4.92 -10.43
CA PHE A 88 -11.23 5.39 -11.62
C PHE A 88 -11.24 4.37 -12.79
N GLY A 89 -12.02 3.30 -12.68
CA GLY A 89 -12.11 2.25 -13.70
C GLY A 89 -11.00 1.21 -13.61
N CYS A 90 -10.84 0.43 -14.69
CA CYS A 90 -9.92 -0.70 -14.76
C CYS A 90 -8.55 -0.34 -15.39
N ILE A 91 -8.48 0.77 -16.12
CA ILE A 91 -7.30 1.16 -16.90
C ILE A 91 -6.77 2.48 -16.35
N GLY A 92 -5.67 2.43 -15.61
CA GLY A 92 -5.01 3.62 -15.09
C GLY A 92 -5.23 3.82 -13.60
N GLY A 93 -4.42 3.15 -12.79
CA GLY A 93 -4.23 3.56 -11.42
C GLY A 93 -3.01 4.46 -11.32
N ASP A 94 -3.21 5.72 -10.95
CA ASP A 94 -2.12 6.61 -10.59
C ASP A 94 -1.54 6.19 -9.23
N SER A 95 -0.22 6.02 -9.18
CA SER A 95 0.57 5.83 -7.95
C SER A 95 0.17 6.80 -6.82
N TYR A 96 -0.25 8.02 -7.17
CA TYR A 96 -0.73 9.01 -6.22
C TYR A 96 -2.04 8.57 -5.55
N ASN A 97 -3.04 8.15 -6.33
CA ASN A 97 -4.37 7.78 -5.82
C ASN A 97 -4.31 6.53 -4.94
N ASP A 98 -3.45 5.58 -5.29
CA ASP A 98 -3.19 4.39 -4.47
C ASP A 98 -2.56 4.76 -3.12
N ALA A 99 -1.50 5.58 -3.14
CA ALA A 99 -0.82 6.02 -1.92
C ALA A 99 -1.76 6.85 -1.03
N TYR A 100 -2.54 7.77 -1.62
CA TYR A 100 -3.54 8.56 -0.93
C TYR A 100 -4.58 7.67 -0.24
N SER A 101 -5.13 6.70 -1.00
CA SER A 101 -6.19 5.82 -0.50
C SER A 101 -5.67 4.88 0.58
N ARG A 102 -4.44 4.38 0.46
CA ARG A 102 -3.78 3.57 1.49
C ARG A 102 -3.64 4.37 2.79
N ALA A 103 -3.19 5.62 2.69
CA ALA A 103 -3.06 6.52 3.84
C ALA A 103 -4.42 6.81 4.49
N MET A 104 -5.43 7.19 3.69
CA MET A 104 -6.78 7.49 4.19
C MET A 104 -7.42 6.27 4.86
N LYS A 105 -7.32 5.07 4.25
CA LYS A 105 -7.82 3.82 4.85
C LYS A 105 -7.18 3.54 6.20
N ALA A 106 -5.87 3.73 6.33
CA ALA A 106 -5.16 3.55 7.60
C ALA A 106 -5.63 4.56 8.67
N LEU A 107 -5.80 5.83 8.29
CA LEU A 107 -6.31 6.88 9.19
C LEU A 107 -7.74 6.58 9.67
N LEU A 108 -8.63 6.15 8.77
CA LEU A 108 -10.00 5.79 9.11
C LEU A 108 -10.07 4.55 10.00
N LYS A 109 -9.26 3.52 9.72
CA LYS A 109 -9.14 2.34 10.59
C LYS A 109 -8.68 2.73 11.99
N HIS A 110 -7.74 3.66 12.09
CA HIS A 110 -7.31 4.19 13.37
C HIS A 110 -8.39 5.04 14.07
N LYS A 111 -9.16 5.85 13.33
CA LYS A 111 -10.26 6.67 13.85
C LYS A 111 -11.35 5.82 14.48
N TYR A 112 -11.82 4.80 13.75
CA TYR A 112 -12.94 3.95 14.16
C TYR A 112 -12.49 2.72 14.98
N LYS A 113 -11.18 2.51 15.16
CA LYS A 113 -10.59 1.37 15.88
C LYS A 113 -10.99 -0.01 15.32
N ARG A 114 -11.47 -0.05 14.08
CA ARG A 114 -11.92 -1.25 13.35
C ARG A 114 -11.87 -1.03 11.85
N ASP A 115 -12.01 -2.11 11.09
CA ASP A 115 -12.00 -2.06 9.63
C ASP A 115 -13.40 -1.84 9.06
N ILE A 116 -13.77 -0.56 8.88
CA ILE A 116 -15.10 -0.19 8.38
C ILE A 116 -15.34 -0.61 6.92
N PHE A 117 -14.27 -0.84 6.15
CA PHE A 117 -14.40 -1.25 4.75
C PHE A 117 -14.81 -2.71 4.66
N GLU A 118 -14.19 -3.57 5.48
CA GLU A 118 -14.57 -4.98 5.59
C GLU A 118 -15.98 -5.13 6.16
N GLU A 119 -16.32 -4.38 7.21
CA GLU A 119 -17.66 -4.41 7.81
C GLU A 119 -18.75 -4.09 6.79
N VAL A 120 -18.56 -3.00 6.03
CA VAL A 120 -19.53 -2.59 5.00
C VAL A 120 -19.56 -3.58 3.85
N TYR A 121 -18.41 -4.13 3.45
CA TYR A 121 -18.37 -5.17 2.42
C TYR A 121 -19.17 -6.41 2.83
N GLN A 122 -19.04 -6.87 4.07
CA GLN A 122 -19.82 -8.01 4.57
C GLN A 122 -21.33 -7.73 4.60
N ASP A 123 -21.72 -6.53 5.02
CA ASP A 123 -23.12 -6.11 5.02
C ASP A 123 -23.70 -6.03 3.61
N ALA A 124 -22.95 -5.47 2.65
CA ALA A 124 -23.40 -5.29 1.28
C ALA A 124 -23.37 -6.59 0.46
N CYS A 125 -22.32 -7.41 0.58
CA CYS A 125 -22.08 -8.57 -0.28
C CYS A 125 -22.53 -9.90 0.33
N VAL A 126 -22.34 -10.09 1.64
CA VAL A 126 -22.47 -11.42 2.27
C VAL A 126 -23.85 -11.58 2.90
N LYS A 127 -24.29 -10.61 3.70
CA LYS A 127 -25.63 -10.66 4.31
C LYS A 127 -26.75 -10.49 3.29
N SER A 128 -26.53 -9.70 2.24
CA SER A 128 -27.47 -9.59 1.11
C SER A 128 -27.61 -10.89 0.32
N ALA A 129 -26.56 -11.73 0.27
CA ALA A 129 -26.61 -13.02 -0.40
C ALA A 129 -27.40 -14.07 0.42
N ASP A 130 -27.26 -14.05 1.76
CA ASP A 130 -28.03 -14.92 2.65
C ASP A 130 -29.50 -14.49 2.82
N GLY A 131 -29.80 -13.22 2.52
CA GLY A 131 -31.14 -12.62 2.50
C GLY A 131 -31.80 -12.59 1.14
N ALA A 132 -31.20 -13.18 0.09
CA ALA A 132 -31.79 -13.29 -1.24
C ALA A 132 -32.99 -14.25 -1.20
N VAL A 133 -34.11 -13.72 -0.71
CA VAL A 133 -35.45 -14.20 -1.06
C VAL A 133 -35.52 -14.24 -2.58
N SER A 134 -35.80 -15.43 -3.09
CA SER A 134 -36.16 -15.71 -4.48
C SER A 134 -37.07 -14.60 -5.03
N PHE A 135 -36.53 -13.74 -5.87
CA PHE A 135 -37.35 -13.00 -6.82
C PHE A 135 -37.57 -13.92 -8.01
N GLY A 136 -38.63 -14.72 -7.89
CA GLY A 136 -39.28 -15.29 -9.06
C GLY A 136 -39.73 -14.15 -9.97
N ASN A 137 -39.25 -14.20 -11.21
CA ASN A 137 -40.04 -14.10 -12.44
C ASN A 137 -39.20 -14.59 -13.61
#